data_AF-A0A0D9NJ79-F1
#
_entry.id   AF-A0A0D9NJ79-F1
#
_cell.length_a   1.000
_cell.length_b   1.000
_cell.length_c   1.000
_cell.angle_alpha   90.00
_cell.angle_beta   90.00
_cell.angle_gamma   90.00
#
_symmetry.space_group_name_H-M   'P 1'
#
loop_
_entity.id
_entity.type
_entity.pdbx_description
1 polymer ?
#
loop_
_entity_poly.entity_id
_entity_poly.type
_entity_poly.pdbx_seq_one_letter_code
_entity_poly.pdbx_strand_id
1 'polypeptide(L)'
;MDAIQALATQLMREFLKHCDISDHSLEPFNQSILDIATVVYRARVERGKEGPPPPLPPSNNDGATPHRSKRGSPTETSRPDPASADQVMDTILRKCVELHSKRAQVPGDKSWILVKARKYNSEVKKYAEDIVVSDFRDAVRKLNEEGGHFACKAIQILYNEALYWDIIQKQADVLDPLRLRATKGPSDGSGDAEREAAKEFSTALGLRGFSPTSQQKYRRLWKNLANWRKAGVKMILFYRTTQFDNFCEKYSEEAKTPLDKKVLSLEDKYCSHIQQLEHRVMKEAQGDMTGRIWLQEPFIMERIKVPEKSWNNANNPWLSDAEESKYQSSAGAFQAPDGNQNGQNGQNSDQSVFITLIPRDEKLVYVCPIVTIRKGDYLGVFSGNIRYSDAFDKKRGVCGPTKDLWLDYGQVTGVLNQMKVSPPYGTENVRLEWELIDISLGMQCHQAWRVAVRALRTIKPFEELIRAAHHEDQYLLHREPTNAKNGFLSEG
;
A
#
# COMPACT_ATOMS: atom_id res chain seq x y z
N MET A 1 -42.61 -9.00 1.67
CA MET A 1 -41.90 -8.16 0.69
C MET A 1 -40.64 -7.56 1.30
N ASP A 2 -40.76 -6.93 2.48
CA ASP A 2 -39.69 -6.09 3.06
C ASP A 2 -38.41 -6.81 3.50
N ALA A 3 -38.47 -8.05 4.01
CA ALA A 3 -37.29 -8.69 4.60
C ALA A 3 -36.17 -9.01 3.60
N ILE A 4 -36.50 -9.40 2.36
CA ILE A 4 -35.51 -9.77 1.33
C ILE A 4 -34.85 -8.51 0.76
N GLN A 5 -35.65 -7.47 0.53
CA GLN A 5 -35.18 -6.18 0.04
C GLN A 5 -34.33 -5.46 1.09
N ALA A 6 -34.72 -5.53 2.37
CA ALA A 6 -33.95 -4.99 3.49
C ALA A 6 -32.60 -5.72 3.64
N LEU A 7 -32.58 -7.05 3.55
CA LEU A 7 -31.34 -7.83 3.64
C LEU A 7 -30.40 -7.55 2.46
N ALA A 8 -30.91 -7.46 1.24
CA ALA A 8 -30.12 -7.10 0.06
C ALA A 8 -29.56 -5.68 0.17
N THR A 9 -30.36 -4.75 0.69
CA THR A 9 -29.93 -3.36 0.96
C THR A 9 -28.82 -3.33 2.01
N GLN A 10 -28.96 -4.10 3.09
CA GLN A 10 -27.96 -4.18 4.15
C GLN A 10 -26.64 -4.76 3.64
N LEU A 11 -26.68 -5.88 2.91
CA LEU A 11 -25.48 -6.51 2.35
C LEU A 11 -24.77 -5.60 1.34
N MET A 12 -25.52 -4.86 0.53
CA MET A 12 -24.93 -3.86 -0.37
C MET A 12 -24.29 -2.70 0.41
N ARG A 13 -24.92 -2.22 1.48
CA ARG A 13 -24.31 -1.19 2.34
C ARG A 13 -23.05 -1.70 3.03
N GLU A 14 -23.05 -2.93 3.52
CA GLU A 14 -21.86 -3.57 4.10
C GLU A 14 -20.74 -3.78 3.08
N PHE A 15 -21.08 -4.15 1.85
CA PHE A 15 -20.13 -4.25 0.73
C PHE A 15 -19.55 -2.88 0.35
N LEU A 16 -20.38 -1.84 0.26
CA LEU A 16 -19.93 -0.48 -0.04
C LEU A 16 -19.06 0.09 1.09
N LYS A 17 -19.35 -0.26 2.35
CA LYS A 17 -18.50 0.05 3.50
C LYS A 17 -17.16 -0.68 3.45
N HIS A 18 -17.13 -1.94 3.01
CA HIS A 18 -15.87 -2.66 2.72
C HIS A 18 -15.10 -2.05 1.54
N CYS A 19 -15.76 -1.25 0.70
CA CYS A 19 -15.15 -0.49 -0.38
C CYS A 19 -14.76 0.96 0.03
N ASP A 20 -14.73 1.26 1.34
CA ASP A 20 -14.40 2.59 1.91
C ASP A 20 -15.30 3.75 1.44
N ILE A 21 -16.53 3.45 1.00
CA ILE A 21 -17.54 4.46 0.70
C ILE A 21 -18.24 4.82 2.02
N SER A 22 -17.96 6.01 2.55
CA SER A 22 -18.55 6.51 3.80
C SER A 22 -20.09 6.62 3.73
N ASP A 23 -20.77 6.55 4.88
CA ASP A 23 -22.24 6.66 4.95
C ASP A 23 -22.78 7.98 4.35
N HIS A 24 -22.00 9.06 4.43
CA HIS A 24 -22.34 10.37 3.84
C HIS A 24 -22.17 10.41 2.31
N SER A 25 -21.43 9.46 1.73
CA SER A 25 -21.25 9.27 0.28
C SER A 25 -22.20 8.22 -0.32
N LEU A 26 -23.08 7.60 0.48
CA LEU A 26 -24.07 6.62 0.01
C LEU A 26 -25.33 7.28 -0.58
N GLU A 27 -25.53 8.58 -0.36
CA GLU A 27 -26.72 9.32 -0.82
C GLU A 27 -26.99 9.19 -2.33
N PRO A 28 -25.98 9.30 -3.22
CA PRO A 28 -26.16 9.09 -4.67
C PRO A 28 -26.46 7.63 -5.04
N PHE A 29 -26.09 6.66 -4.19
CA PHE A 29 -26.23 5.23 -4.46
C PHE A 29 -27.51 4.64 -3.88
N ASN A 30 -28.22 5.36 -3.00
CA ASN A 30 -29.41 4.86 -2.31
C ASN A 30 -30.48 4.33 -3.29
N GLN A 31 -30.71 5.05 -4.40
CA GLN A 31 -31.67 4.61 -5.41
C GLN A 31 -31.18 3.36 -6.15
N SER A 32 -29.91 3.33 -6.55
CA SER A 32 -29.32 2.15 -7.21
C SER A 32 -29.30 0.92 -6.31
N ILE A 33 -29.06 1.07 -5.00
CA ILE A 33 -29.14 -0.01 -4.01
C ILE A 33 -30.57 -0.57 -3.95
N LEU A 34 -31.58 0.31 -3.92
CA LEU A 34 -32.99 -0.07 -3.93
C LEU A 34 -33.39 -0.76 -5.23
N ASP A 35 -32.90 -0.27 -6.38
CA ASP A 35 -33.18 -0.83 -7.70
C ASP A 35 -32.57 -2.24 -7.84
N ILE A 36 -31.30 -2.42 -7.43
CA ILE A 36 -30.64 -3.73 -7.43
C ILE A 36 -31.35 -4.67 -6.46
N ALA A 37 -31.73 -4.21 -5.26
CA ALA A 37 -32.47 -5.02 -4.30
C ALA A 37 -33.83 -5.47 -4.86
N THR A 38 -34.47 -4.62 -5.68
CA THR A 38 -35.72 -4.93 -6.38
C THR A 38 -35.51 -5.95 -7.50
N VAL A 39 -34.43 -5.83 -8.27
CA VAL A 39 -34.06 -6.81 -9.31
C VAL A 39 -33.75 -8.18 -8.70
N VAL A 40 -32.98 -8.22 -7.62
CA VAL A 40 -32.67 -9.46 -6.89
C VAL A 40 -33.93 -10.10 -6.34
N TYR A 41 -34.87 -9.31 -5.83
CA TYR A 41 -36.17 -9.80 -5.38
C TYR A 41 -36.98 -10.42 -6.53
N ARG A 42 -37.14 -9.71 -7.65
CA ARG A 42 -37.87 -10.21 -8.83
C ARG A 42 -37.27 -11.51 -9.36
N ALA A 43 -35.95 -11.57 -9.50
CA ALA A 43 -35.24 -12.76 -9.96
C ALA A 43 -35.41 -13.98 -9.02
N ARG A 44 -35.64 -13.76 -7.72
CA ARG A 44 -35.93 -14.85 -6.76
C ARG A 44 -37.37 -15.33 -6.86
N VAL A 45 -38.32 -14.41 -7.04
CA VAL A 45 -39.74 -14.73 -7.25
C VAL A 45 -39.92 -15.53 -8.53
N GLU A 46 -39.28 -15.12 -9.64
CA GLU A 46 -39.29 -15.85 -10.92
C GLU A 46 -38.71 -17.26 -10.82
N ARG A 47 -37.85 -17.52 -9.83
CA ARG A 47 -37.24 -18.84 -9.56
C ARG A 47 -37.97 -19.63 -8.48
N GLY A 48 -39.17 -19.23 -8.08
CA GLY A 48 -39.99 -19.91 -7.06
C GLY A 48 -39.37 -19.92 -5.66
N LYS A 49 -38.43 -19.00 -5.36
CA LYS A 49 -37.75 -18.89 -4.07
C LYS A 49 -38.38 -17.79 -3.21
N GLU A 50 -39.62 -18.03 -2.79
CA GLU A 50 -40.34 -17.14 -1.87
C GLU A 50 -39.83 -17.33 -0.43
N GLY A 51 -39.17 -16.31 0.12
CA GLY A 51 -38.68 -16.30 1.51
C GLY A 51 -37.24 -15.78 1.66
N PRO A 52 -36.89 -15.21 2.83
CA PRO A 52 -35.52 -14.80 3.12
C PRO A 52 -34.58 -16.00 3.05
N PRO A 53 -33.34 -15.83 2.52
CA PRO A 53 -32.35 -16.90 2.54
C PRO A 53 -32.08 -17.35 3.99
N PRO A 54 -31.74 -18.64 4.21
CA PRO A 54 -31.33 -19.09 5.54
C PRO A 54 -30.16 -18.23 6.05
N PRO A 55 -30.09 -17.96 7.37
CA PRO A 55 -28.98 -17.23 7.96
C PRO A 55 -27.66 -17.91 7.59
N LEU A 56 -26.65 -17.10 7.29
CA LEU A 56 -25.28 -17.60 7.19
C LEU A 56 -24.90 -18.27 8.53
N PRO A 57 -24.16 -19.40 8.51
CA PRO A 57 -23.70 -20.03 9.74
C PRO A 57 -22.93 -19.01 10.59
N PRO A 58 -23.09 -19.02 11.92
CA PRO A 58 -22.51 -18.01 12.79
C PRO A 58 -21.00 -17.97 12.64
N SER A 59 -20.48 -16.78 12.37
CA SER A 59 -19.07 -16.45 12.58
C SER A 59 -18.84 -16.47 14.08
N ASN A 60 -18.05 -17.42 14.57
CA ASN A 60 -17.63 -17.48 15.97
C ASN A 60 -16.80 -16.23 16.30
N ASN A 61 -17.46 -15.20 16.83
CA ASN A 61 -16.89 -14.09 17.56
C ASN A 61 -17.97 -13.50 18.47
N ASP A 62 -18.37 -14.29 19.48
CA ASP A 62 -19.11 -13.78 20.63
C ASP A 62 -18.16 -13.71 21.83
N GLY A 63 -18.00 -12.51 22.39
CA GLY A 63 -17.23 -12.29 23.60
C GLY A 63 -17.02 -10.83 23.96
N ALA A 64 -18.09 -10.14 24.38
CA ALA A 64 -18.15 -9.16 25.47
C ALA A 64 -19.07 -7.96 25.15
N THR A 65 -20.30 -8.07 25.62
CA THR A 65 -21.29 -7.00 25.73
C THR A 65 -20.83 -5.91 26.71
N PRO A 66 -20.99 -4.60 26.38
CA PRO A 66 -20.73 -3.55 27.35
C PRO A 66 -21.98 -3.25 28.19
N HIS A 67 -21.80 -3.30 29.51
CA HIS A 67 -22.78 -2.88 30.50
C HIS A 67 -23.11 -1.39 30.37
N ARG A 68 -24.42 -1.10 30.41
CA ARG A 68 -25.04 0.22 30.50
C ARG A 68 -24.66 0.91 31.82
N SER A 69 -23.84 1.96 31.76
CA SER A 69 -23.61 2.87 32.90
C SER A 69 -24.17 4.26 32.63
N LYS A 70 -24.55 4.92 33.73
CA LYS A 70 -25.45 6.08 33.82
C LYS A 70 -24.79 7.39 33.37
N ARG A 71 -25.66 8.26 32.86
CA ARG A 71 -25.53 9.67 32.50
C ARG A 71 -24.59 10.46 33.44
N GLY A 72 -23.54 11.05 32.87
CA GLY A 72 -22.64 12.05 33.46
C GLY A 72 -22.26 13.10 32.40
N SER A 73 -22.04 14.33 32.87
CA SER A 73 -21.95 15.62 32.16
C SER A 73 -20.92 15.71 31.00
N PRO A 74 -21.10 16.63 30.04
CA PRO A 74 -20.28 16.70 28.83
C PRO A 74 -18.88 17.25 29.14
N THR A 75 -17.86 16.42 28.92
CA THR A 75 -16.47 16.89 28.79
C THR A 75 -16.16 16.90 27.29
N GLU A 76 -15.60 18.02 26.84
CA GLU A 76 -15.32 18.38 25.45
C GLU A 76 -14.81 17.20 24.62
N THR A 77 -15.58 16.85 23.58
CA THR A 77 -15.14 15.98 22.51
C THR A 77 -14.03 16.67 21.73
N SER A 78 -12.78 16.28 22.00
CA SER A 78 -11.65 16.64 21.15
C SER A 78 -11.92 16.11 19.73
N ARG A 79 -11.94 17.02 18.76
CA ARG A 79 -11.92 16.65 17.34
C ARG A 79 -10.64 15.87 17.06
N PRO A 80 -10.65 14.82 16.22
CA PRO A 80 -9.42 14.15 15.81
C PRO A 80 -8.52 15.16 15.10
N ASP A 81 -7.26 15.23 15.54
CA ASP A 81 -6.23 16.07 14.92
C ASP A 81 -6.12 15.78 13.42
N PRO A 82 -5.85 16.80 12.57
CA PRO A 82 -5.61 16.57 11.16
C PRO A 82 -4.41 15.62 10.99
N ALA A 83 -4.57 14.64 10.09
CA ALA A 83 -3.52 13.65 9.83
C ALA A 83 -2.20 14.34 9.46
N SER A 84 -1.08 13.86 10.00
CA SER A 84 0.23 14.39 9.62
C SER A 84 0.54 14.05 8.15
N ALA A 85 1.43 14.81 7.52
CA ALA A 85 1.84 14.53 6.15
C ALA A 85 2.42 13.12 5.99
N ASP A 86 3.12 12.61 7.00
CA ASP A 86 3.65 11.23 6.99
C ASP A 86 2.52 10.20 7.05
N GLN A 87 1.51 10.41 7.90
CA GLN A 87 0.33 9.53 7.96
C GLN A 87 -0.44 9.50 6.64
N VAL A 88 -0.53 10.64 5.96
CA VAL A 88 -1.17 10.71 4.64
C VAL A 88 -0.37 9.91 3.61
N MET A 89 0.96 10.07 3.58
CA MET A 89 1.80 9.32 2.64
C MET A 89 1.81 7.82 2.94
N ASP A 90 1.72 7.41 4.21
CA ASP A 90 1.53 5.99 4.58
C ASP A 90 0.30 5.39 3.88
N THR A 91 -0.80 6.14 3.85
CA THR A 91 -2.05 5.66 3.25
C THR A 91 -1.96 5.55 1.73
N ILE A 92 -1.27 6.50 1.08
CA ILE A 92 -1.00 6.49 -0.36
C ILE A 92 -0.12 5.28 -0.75
N LEU A 93 0.95 5.04 0.00
CA LEU A 93 1.85 3.91 -0.24
C LEU A 93 1.15 2.56 -0.03
N ARG A 94 0.31 2.45 1.01
CA ARG A 94 -0.51 1.26 1.23
C ARG A 94 -1.55 1.07 0.13
N LYS A 95 -2.15 2.15 -0.38
CA LYS A 95 -3.07 2.10 -1.52
C LYS A 95 -2.38 1.63 -2.80
N CYS A 96 -1.13 2.06 -3.01
CA CYS A 96 -0.28 1.58 -4.10
C CYS A 96 -0.09 0.05 -4.04
N VAL A 97 0.31 -0.49 -2.88
CA VAL A 97 0.44 -1.96 -2.70
C VAL A 97 -0.88 -2.66 -2.94
N GLU A 98 -1.97 -2.19 -2.33
CA GLU A 98 -3.30 -2.80 -2.45
C GLU A 98 -3.74 -2.91 -3.91
N LEU A 99 -3.65 -1.82 -4.68
CA LEU A 99 -4.11 -1.78 -6.07
C LEU A 99 -3.19 -2.58 -6.99
N HIS A 100 -1.87 -2.58 -6.79
CA HIS A 100 -0.94 -3.36 -7.62
C HIS A 100 -0.96 -4.85 -7.31
N SER A 101 -1.10 -5.26 -6.05
CA SER A 101 -1.28 -6.67 -5.71
C SER A 101 -2.55 -7.23 -6.36
N LYS A 102 -3.67 -6.48 -6.31
CA LYS A 102 -4.91 -6.85 -7.00
C LYS A 102 -4.75 -6.87 -8.53
N ARG A 103 -3.99 -5.93 -9.09
CA ARG A 103 -3.70 -5.83 -10.53
C ARG A 103 -2.90 -7.01 -11.04
N ALA A 104 -1.90 -7.48 -10.29
CA ALA A 104 -1.04 -8.58 -10.69
C ALA A 104 -1.75 -9.95 -10.70
N GLN A 105 -2.80 -10.12 -9.90
CA GLN A 105 -3.61 -11.34 -9.83
C GLN A 105 -4.62 -11.49 -10.98
N VAL A 106 -4.67 -10.51 -11.89
CA VAL A 106 -5.60 -10.51 -13.02
C VAL A 106 -5.08 -11.44 -14.14
N PRO A 107 -5.87 -12.43 -14.58
CA PRO A 107 -5.53 -13.25 -15.74
C PRO A 107 -5.36 -12.39 -17.01
N GLY A 108 -4.37 -12.71 -17.85
CA GLY A 108 -4.13 -12.00 -19.10
C GLY A 108 -5.32 -12.10 -20.06
N ASP A 109 -5.89 -10.95 -20.43
CA ASP A 109 -6.97 -10.82 -21.42
C ASP A 109 -6.40 -10.55 -22.84
N LYS A 110 -7.22 -10.73 -23.90
CA LYS A 110 -6.77 -10.78 -25.30
C LYS A 110 -6.68 -9.41 -26.01
N SER A 111 -7.14 -8.31 -25.41
CA SER A 111 -7.14 -6.97 -26.06
C SER A 111 -5.89 -6.16 -25.72
N TRP A 112 -5.03 -5.87 -26.71
CA TRP A 112 -3.68 -5.33 -26.50
C TRP A 112 -3.61 -3.91 -25.90
N ILE A 113 -4.54 -3.02 -26.24
CA ILE A 113 -4.60 -1.64 -25.71
C ILE A 113 -5.03 -1.67 -24.24
N LEU A 114 -6.10 -2.43 -23.95
CA LEU A 114 -6.60 -2.62 -22.60
C LEU A 114 -5.57 -3.36 -21.73
N VAL A 115 -4.83 -4.33 -22.27
CA VAL A 115 -3.73 -5.03 -21.59
C VAL A 115 -2.60 -4.07 -21.21
N LYS A 116 -2.23 -3.10 -22.06
CA LYS A 116 -1.17 -2.13 -21.75
C LYS A 116 -1.60 -1.14 -20.67
N ALA A 117 -2.79 -0.56 -20.78
CA ALA A 117 -3.35 0.32 -19.74
C ALA A 117 -3.57 -0.43 -18.40
N ARG A 118 -3.91 -1.72 -18.46
CA ARG A 118 -3.99 -2.62 -17.30
C ARG A 118 -2.64 -3.04 -16.74
N LYS A 119 -1.51 -2.67 -17.33
CA LYS A 119 -0.17 -3.06 -16.83
C LYS A 119 0.70 -1.90 -16.37
N TYR A 120 0.56 -0.71 -16.95
CA TYR A 120 1.43 0.42 -16.62
C TYR A 120 0.69 1.74 -16.39
N ASN A 121 1.10 2.47 -15.36
CA ASN A 121 0.56 3.81 -15.07
C ASN A 121 0.94 4.85 -16.14
N SER A 122 2.05 4.64 -16.84
CA SER A 122 2.42 5.44 -18.01
C SER A 122 1.36 5.39 -19.11
N GLU A 123 0.69 4.25 -19.30
CA GLU A 123 -0.35 4.08 -20.30
C GLU A 123 -1.68 4.71 -19.84
N VAL A 124 -1.97 4.66 -18.54
CA VAL A 124 -3.09 5.44 -17.95
C VAL A 124 -2.88 6.93 -18.18
N LYS A 125 -1.65 7.43 -17.98
CA LYS A 125 -1.30 8.83 -18.25
C LYS A 125 -1.48 9.22 -19.73
N LYS A 126 -1.02 8.39 -20.67
CA LYS A 126 -1.22 8.64 -22.12
C LYS A 126 -2.69 8.71 -22.48
N TYR A 127 -3.50 7.77 -21.99
CA TYR A 127 -4.94 7.76 -22.22
C TYR A 127 -5.60 9.04 -21.65
N ALA A 128 -5.17 9.48 -20.47
CA ALA A 128 -5.62 10.74 -19.87
C ALA A 128 -5.25 11.97 -20.72
N GLU A 129 -4.05 11.99 -21.33
CA GLU A 129 -3.65 13.06 -22.25
C GLU A 129 -4.54 13.10 -23.50
N ASP A 130 -4.94 11.95 -24.04
CA ASP A 130 -5.89 11.83 -25.16
C ASP A 130 -7.31 12.30 -24.80
N ILE A 131 -7.72 12.19 -23.54
CA ILE A 131 -9.01 12.74 -23.06
C ILE A 131 -8.93 14.26 -22.98
N VAL A 132 -7.85 14.79 -22.42
CA VAL A 132 -7.69 16.24 -22.23
C VAL A 132 -7.72 16.99 -23.55
N VAL A 133 -7.24 16.43 -24.66
CA VAL A 133 -7.27 17.12 -25.97
C VAL A 133 -8.63 17.07 -26.67
N SER A 134 -9.52 16.14 -26.31
CA SER A 134 -10.86 16.02 -26.90
C SER A 134 -11.77 17.22 -26.59
N ASP A 135 -12.83 17.38 -27.39
CA ASP A 135 -13.93 18.26 -27.04
C ASP A 135 -14.71 17.72 -25.82
N PHE A 136 -15.59 18.54 -25.25
CA PHE A 136 -16.33 18.21 -24.03
C PHE A 136 -17.11 16.89 -24.16
N ARG A 137 -17.83 16.68 -25.27
CA ARG A 137 -18.70 15.52 -25.46
C ARG A 137 -17.88 14.25 -25.60
N ASP A 138 -16.82 14.31 -26.38
CA ASP A 138 -15.90 13.21 -26.61
C ASP A 138 -15.10 12.86 -25.35
N ALA A 139 -14.69 13.87 -24.57
CA ALA A 139 -14.01 13.66 -23.29
C ALA A 139 -14.94 12.95 -22.29
N VAL A 140 -16.19 13.40 -22.15
CA VAL A 140 -17.20 12.74 -21.31
C VAL A 140 -17.48 11.31 -21.79
N ARG A 141 -17.59 11.09 -23.11
CA ARG A 141 -17.78 9.75 -23.67
C ARG A 141 -16.62 8.83 -23.26
N LYS A 142 -15.37 9.24 -23.48
CA LYS A 142 -14.17 8.48 -23.10
C LYS A 142 -14.10 8.20 -21.60
N LEU A 143 -14.49 9.15 -20.74
CA LEU A 143 -14.54 8.95 -19.29
C LEU A 143 -15.59 7.92 -18.88
N ASN A 144 -16.71 7.84 -19.61
CA ASN A 144 -17.79 6.88 -19.39
C ASN A 144 -17.56 5.51 -20.06
N GLU A 145 -16.56 5.40 -20.95
CA GLU A 145 -16.23 4.13 -21.59
C GLU A 145 -15.71 3.12 -20.56
N GLU A 146 -16.55 2.14 -20.22
CA GLU A 146 -16.20 1.09 -19.27
C GLU A 146 -15.30 0.04 -19.92
N GLY A 147 -14.01 0.01 -19.54
CA GLY A 147 -13.09 -1.00 -20.03
C GLY A 147 -11.93 -1.26 -19.07
N GLY A 148 -12.10 -2.14 -18.07
CA GLY A 148 -10.98 -2.51 -17.19
C GLY A 148 -11.34 -3.44 -16.05
N HIS A 149 -10.34 -4.13 -15.48
CA HIS A 149 -10.47 -4.80 -14.19
C HIS A 149 -10.60 -3.76 -13.06
N PHE A 150 -11.33 -4.08 -12.00
CA PHE A 150 -11.67 -3.14 -10.92
C PHE A 150 -10.47 -2.35 -10.37
N ALA A 151 -9.33 -3.00 -10.12
CA ALA A 151 -8.12 -2.32 -9.63
C ALA A 151 -7.54 -1.32 -10.64
N CYS A 152 -7.49 -1.69 -11.93
CA CYS A 152 -7.06 -0.78 -12.99
C CYS A 152 -8.05 0.37 -13.19
N LYS A 153 -9.36 0.07 -13.12
CA LYS A 153 -10.44 1.06 -13.17
C LYS A 153 -10.30 2.06 -12.03
N ALA A 154 -9.99 1.61 -10.81
CA ALA A 154 -9.79 2.49 -9.66
C ALA A 154 -8.61 3.46 -9.87
N ILE A 155 -7.44 2.97 -10.31
CA ILE A 155 -6.27 3.82 -10.62
C ILE A 155 -6.62 4.84 -11.72
N GLN A 156 -7.31 4.40 -12.78
CA GLN A 156 -7.73 5.25 -13.88
C GLN A 156 -8.71 6.33 -13.43
N ILE A 157 -9.74 5.97 -12.67
CA ILE A 157 -10.73 6.93 -12.13
C ILE A 157 -10.01 7.99 -11.31
N LEU A 158 -9.16 7.58 -10.36
CA LEU A 158 -8.41 8.52 -9.51
C LEU A 158 -7.59 9.48 -10.38
N TYR A 159 -6.78 8.96 -11.30
CA TYR A 159 -5.95 9.82 -12.14
C TYR A 159 -6.80 10.74 -13.04
N ASN A 160 -7.91 10.24 -13.58
CA ASN A 160 -8.79 11.00 -14.48
C ASN A 160 -9.47 12.19 -13.80
N GLU A 161 -9.76 12.15 -12.49
CA GLU A 161 -10.35 13.34 -11.84
C GLU A 161 -9.43 14.57 -11.89
N ALA A 162 -8.12 14.37 -12.03
CA ALA A 162 -7.17 15.47 -12.21
C ALA A 162 -7.24 16.13 -13.61
N LEU A 163 -8.10 15.61 -14.49
CA LEU A 163 -8.38 16.16 -15.83
C LEU A 163 -9.73 16.89 -15.85
N TYR A 164 -10.60 16.63 -14.88
CA TYR A 164 -12.00 17.09 -14.92
C TYR A 164 -12.09 18.60 -15.03
N TRP A 165 -11.25 19.33 -14.31
CA TRP A 165 -11.23 20.78 -14.38
C TRP A 165 -10.85 21.31 -15.77
N ASP A 166 -9.91 20.66 -16.49
CA ASP A 166 -9.56 21.07 -17.85
C ASP A 166 -10.72 20.89 -18.83
N ILE A 167 -11.49 19.80 -18.66
CA ILE A 167 -12.69 19.52 -19.47
C ILE A 167 -13.79 20.54 -19.14
N ILE A 168 -13.97 20.86 -17.86
CA ILE A 168 -14.92 21.88 -17.40
C ILE A 168 -14.55 23.26 -17.94
N GLN A 169 -13.27 23.65 -17.90
CA GLN A 169 -12.81 24.93 -18.42
C GLN A 169 -13.09 25.07 -19.93
N LYS A 170 -12.80 24.03 -20.71
CA LYS A 170 -13.14 24.00 -22.13
C LYS A 170 -14.62 24.21 -22.41
N GLN A 171 -15.49 23.62 -21.60
CA GLN A 171 -16.93 23.82 -21.73
C GLN A 171 -17.35 25.22 -21.28
N ALA A 172 -16.75 25.74 -20.22
CA ALA A 172 -17.02 27.10 -19.74
C ALA A 172 -16.69 28.16 -20.79
N ASP A 173 -15.61 27.97 -21.55
CA ASP A 173 -15.16 28.90 -22.60
C ASP A 173 -16.13 29.02 -23.78
N VAL A 174 -16.98 28.01 -24.01
CA VAL A 174 -17.95 27.99 -25.12
C VAL A 174 -19.38 28.36 -24.68
N LEU A 175 -19.61 28.54 -23.37
CA LEU A 175 -20.91 28.94 -22.85
C LEU A 175 -21.15 30.44 -23.08
N ASP A 176 -22.32 30.79 -23.63
CA ASP A 176 -22.74 32.18 -23.82
C ASP A 176 -23.03 32.85 -22.45
N PRO A 177 -22.25 33.86 -22.05
CA PRO A 177 -22.43 34.54 -20.76
C PRO A 177 -23.82 35.17 -20.59
N LEU A 178 -24.47 35.56 -21.70
CA LEU A 178 -25.79 36.20 -21.68
C LEU A 178 -26.92 35.20 -21.39
N ARG A 179 -26.65 33.90 -21.52
CA ARG A 179 -27.61 32.82 -21.26
C ARG A 179 -27.45 32.20 -19.87
N LEU A 180 -26.40 32.57 -19.14
CA LEU A 180 -26.11 32.03 -17.82
C LEU A 180 -27.02 32.68 -16.77
N ARG A 181 -27.68 31.84 -15.96
CA ARG A 181 -28.40 32.33 -14.78
C ARG A 181 -27.38 32.67 -13.70
N ALA A 182 -27.51 33.86 -13.11
CA ALA A 182 -26.70 34.27 -11.95
C ALA A 182 -26.75 33.17 -10.88
N THR A 183 -25.60 32.61 -10.56
CA THR A 183 -25.54 31.42 -9.70
C THR A 183 -25.64 31.79 -8.21
N LYS A 184 -26.63 31.25 -7.50
CA LYS A 184 -26.79 31.43 -6.05
C LYS A 184 -25.73 30.63 -5.27
N GLY A 185 -25.10 31.22 -4.25
CA GLY A 185 -24.20 30.52 -3.31
C GLY A 185 -22.88 31.27 -3.04
N PRO A 186 -22.05 30.77 -2.10
CA PRO A 186 -20.78 31.38 -1.74
C PRO A 186 -19.79 31.43 -2.91
N SER A 187 -19.04 32.53 -3.04
CA SER A 187 -17.96 32.65 -4.01
C SER A 187 -16.84 31.66 -3.67
N ASP A 188 -16.40 30.87 -4.65
CA ASP A 188 -15.26 29.96 -4.56
C ASP A 188 -14.14 30.29 -5.56
N GLY A 189 -14.19 31.50 -6.14
CA GLY A 189 -13.27 31.91 -7.19
C GLY A 189 -13.55 31.26 -8.56
N SER A 190 -14.74 30.67 -8.75
CA SER A 190 -15.22 30.22 -10.06
C SER A 190 -16.27 31.17 -10.64
N GLY A 191 -16.20 31.44 -11.95
CA GLY A 191 -17.19 32.25 -12.66
C GLY A 191 -18.52 31.52 -12.90
N ASP A 192 -19.57 32.25 -13.32
CA ASP A 192 -20.89 31.64 -13.61
C ASP A 192 -20.80 30.54 -14.69
N ALA A 193 -19.95 30.73 -15.70
CA ALA A 193 -19.74 29.75 -16.78
C ALA A 193 -19.09 28.46 -16.26
N GLU A 194 -18.05 28.58 -15.43
CA GLU A 194 -17.37 27.43 -14.81
C GLU A 194 -18.32 26.67 -13.87
N ARG A 195 -19.18 27.39 -13.14
CA ARG A 195 -20.17 26.78 -12.24
C ARG A 195 -21.24 26.01 -13.01
N GLU A 196 -21.67 26.51 -14.17
CA GLU A 196 -22.65 25.80 -15.00
C GLU A 196 -22.02 24.62 -15.75
N ALA A 197 -20.84 24.81 -16.35
CA ALA A 197 -20.07 23.74 -16.98
C ALA A 197 -19.77 22.59 -16.00
N ALA A 198 -19.42 22.88 -14.74
CA ALA A 198 -19.19 21.86 -13.72
C ALA A 198 -20.46 21.05 -13.38
N LYS A 199 -21.64 21.69 -13.38
CA LYS A 199 -22.92 20.98 -13.17
C LYS A 199 -23.27 20.10 -14.36
N GLU A 200 -23.09 20.62 -15.58
CA GLU A 200 -23.30 19.87 -16.82
C GLU A 200 -22.39 18.64 -16.83
N PHE A 201 -21.10 18.83 -16.56
CA PHE A 201 -20.11 17.77 -16.46
C PHE A 201 -20.48 16.71 -15.40
N SER A 202 -20.83 17.14 -14.17
CA SER A 202 -21.26 16.23 -13.10
C SER A 202 -22.47 15.38 -13.54
N THR A 203 -23.44 16.01 -14.19
CA THR A 203 -24.65 15.34 -14.69
C THR A 203 -24.31 14.34 -15.78
N ALA A 204 -23.38 14.69 -16.68
CA ALA A 204 -22.96 13.85 -17.79
C ALA A 204 -22.11 12.64 -17.35
N LEU A 205 -21.41 12.73 -16.23
CA LEU A 205 -20.74 11.60 -15.56
C LEU A 205 -21.67 10.78 -14.66
N GLY A 206 -22.97 11.10 -14.60
CA GLY A 206 -23.92 10.39 -13.73
C GLY A 206 -23.79 10.74 -12.24
N LEU A 207 -22.99 11.74 -11.89
CA LEU A 207 -22.84 12.25 -10.52
C LEU A 207 -23.99 13.22 -10.19
N ARG A 208 -25.22 12.69 -10.12
CA ARG A 208 -26.43 13.48 -9.81
C ARG A 208 -26.60 13.70 -8.30
N GLY A 209 -27.35 14.75 -7.95
CA GLY A 209 -27.83 14.95 -6.57
C GLY A 209 -26.89 15.72 -5.63
N PHE A 210 -25.81 16.33 -6.13
CA PHE A 210 -24.94 17.12 -5.27
C PHE A 210 -25.65 18.36 -4.70
N SER A 211 -25.57 18.53 -3.37
CA SER A 211 -25.92 19.78 -2.71
C SER A 211 -25.06 20.95 -3.23
N PRO A 212 -25.49 22.22 -3.11
CA PRO A 212 -24.66 23.37 -3.49
C PRO A 212 -23.29 23.39 -2.83
N THR A 213 -23.22 22.97 -1.56
CA THR A 213 -21.98 22.86 -0.79
C THR A 213 -21.09 21.74 -1.34
N SER A 214 -21.66 20.58 -1.66
CA SER A 214 -20.91 19.47 -2.27
C SER A 214 -20.35 19.87 -3.64
N GLN A 215 -21.16 20.53 -4.48
CA GLN A 215 -20.74 21.08 -5.76
C GLN A 215 -19.54 22.03 -5.62
N GLN A 216 -19.55 22.91 -4.61
CA GLN A 216 -18.42 23.80 -4.32
C GLN A 216 -17.15 23.04 -3.92
N LYS A 217 -17.29 22.03 -3.04
CA LYS A 217 -16.15 21.21 -2.61
C LYS A 217 -15.51 20.46 -3.78
N TYR A 218 -16.30 19.80 -4.62
CA TYR A 218 -15.78 19.07 -5.79
C TYR A 218 -15.12 20.00 -6.81
N ARG A 219 -15.68 21.18 -7.10
CA ARG A 219 -15.01 22.16 -7.98
C ARG A 219 -13.64 22.56 -7.46
N ARG A 220 -13.53 22.90 -6.17
CA ARG A 220 -12.26 23.25 -5.53
C ARG A 220 -11.27 22.08 -5.62
N LEU A 221 -11.72 20.87 -5.32
CA LEU A 221 -10.90 19.66 -5.42
C LEU A 221 -10.39 19.46 -6.86
N TRP A 222 -11.27 19.43 -7.86
CA TRP A 222 -10.88 19.22 -9.26
C TRP A 222 -9.93 20.30 -9.77
N LYS A 223 -10.16 21.57 -9.40
CA LYS A 223 -9.26 22.68 -9.72
C LYS A 223 -7.87 22.48 -9.12
N ASN A 224 -7.78 22.10 -7.85
CA ASN A 224 -6.50 21.81 -7.18
C ASN A 224 -5.79 20.61 -7.81
N LEU A 225 -6.50 19.50 -8.06
CA LEU A 225 -5.94 18.30 -8.69
C LEU A 225 -5.36 18.62 -10.08
N ALA A 226 -6.08 19.40 -10.89
CA ALA A 226 -5.60 19.81 -12.21
C ALA A 226 -4.38 20.72 -12.12
N ASN A 227 -4.36 21.66 -11.17
CA ASN A 227 -3.19 22.52 -10.93
C ASN A 227 -1.97 21.70 -10.50
N TRP A 228 -2.12 20.74 -9.59
CA TRP A 228 -1.03 19.87 -9.15
C TRP A 228 -0.51 18.98 -10.27
N ARG A 229 -1.40 18.43 -11.10
CA ARG A 229 -1.03 17.66 -12.30
C ARG A 229 -0.18 18.50 -13.25
N LYS A 230 -0.60 19.74 -13.55
CA LYS A 230 0.14 20.69 -14.39
C LYS A 230 1.47 21.10 -13.76
N ALA A 231 1.53 21.20 -12.44
CA ALA A 231 2.75 21.51 -11.69
C ALA A 231 3.73 20.33 -11.56
N GLY A 232 3.34 19.12 -12.00
CA GLY A 232 4.23 17.96 -12.05
C GLY A 232 3.96 16.87 -11.02
N VAL A 233 2.91 16.98 -10.22
CA VAL A 233 2.46 15.91 -9.31
C VAL A 233 1.92 14.74 -10.15
N LYS A 234 2.48 13.54 -9.97
CA LYS A 234 2.18 12.35 -10.76
C LYS A 234 1.74 11.19 -9.88
N MET A 235 2.64 10.68 -9.05
CA MET A 235 2.45 9.43 -8.32
C MET A 235 1.39 9.56 -7.22
N ILE A 236 1.33 10.69 -6.53
CA ILE A 236 0.26 10.96 -5.57
C ILE A 236 -1.12 10.90 -6.25
N LEU A 237 -1.27 11.38 -7.48
CA LEU A 237 -2.57 11.39 -8.17
C LEU A 237 -3.09 9.99 -8.53
N PHE A 238 -2.20 9.02 -8.73
CA PHE A 238 -2.58 7.63 -9.00
C PHE A 238 -3.11 6.89 -7.77
N TYR A 239 -2.69 7.30 -6.57
CA TYR A 239 -2.96 6.57 -5.32
C TYR A 239 -3.54 7.43 -4.20
N ARG A 240 -4.00 8.63 -4.51
CA ARG A 240 -4.58 9.52 -3.51
C ARG A 240 -5.71 8.81 -2.77
N THR A 241 -5.81 9.10 -1.49
CA THR A 241 -6.76 8.50 -0.57
C THR A 241 -7.71 9.56 -0.05
N THR A 242 -8.83 9.13 0.54
CA THR A 242 -9.72 10.05 1.26
C THR A 242 -9.00 10.77 2.41
N GLN A 243 -7.97 10.15 3.01
CA GLN A 243 -7.12 10.83 4.00
C GLN A 243 -6.29 11.95 3.39
N PHE A 244 -5.76 11.76 2.17
CA PHE A 244 -5.10 12.84 1.43
C PHE A 244 -6.08 13.98 1.10
N ASP A 245 -7.26 13.66 0.58
CA ASP A 245 -8.26 14.68 0.26
C ASP A 245 -8.69 15.47 1.50
N ASN A 246 -8.91 14.79 2.63
CA ASN A 246 -9.21 15.42 3.92
C ASN A 246 -8.05 16.26 4.46
N PHE A 247 -6.80 15.81 4.27
CA PHE A 247 -5.61 16.59 4.64
C PHE A 247 -5.53 17.88 3.83
N CYS A 248 -5.78 17.81 2.53
CA CYS A 248 -5.82 18.98 1.66
C CYS A 248 -6.97 19.93 2.01
N GLU A 249 -8.18 19.41 2.30
CA GLU A 249 -9.35 20.22 2.66
C GLU A 249 -9.14 20.96 4.00
N LYS A 250 -8.49 20.33 4.97
CA LYS A 250 -8.25 20.89 6.31
C LYS A 250 -6.91 21.63 6.43
N TYR A 251 -6.15 21.74 5.34
CA TYR A 251 -4.85 22.36 5.37
C TYR A 251 -4.99 23.86 5.67
N SER A 252 -4.30 24.33 6.72
CA SER A 252 -4.43 25.72 7.16
C SER A 252 -3.97 26.70 6.08
N GLU A 253 -4.80 27.70 5.78
CA GLU A 253 -4.42 28.81 4.91
C GLU A 253 -3.28 29.66 5.51
N GLU A 254 -3.13 29.63 6.84
CA GLU A 254 -2.07 30.30 7.60
C GLU A 254 -0.80 29.46 7.72
N ALA A 255 -0.77 28.25 7.12
CA ALA A 255 0.40 27.41 7.14
C ALA A 255 1.60 28.11 6.47
N LYS A 256 2.79 27.95 7.08
CA LYS A 256 4.04 28.54 6.56
C LYS A 256 4.34 28.16 5.11
N THR A 257 3.94 26.96 4.71
CA THR A 257 4.11 26.46 3.34
C THR A 257 2.74 26.36 2.69
N PRO A 258 2.49 27.05 1.56
CA PRO A 258 1.24 26.89 0.81
C PRO A 258 1.00 25.42 0.42
N LEU A 259 -0.28 25.01 0.38
CA LEU A 259 -0.67 23.63 0.11
C LEU A 259 -0.02 23.08 -1.18
N ASP A 260 -0.02 23.85 -2.26
CA ASP A 260 0.59 23.42 -3.54
C ASP A 260 2.08 23.08 -3.40
N LYS A 261 2.83 23.94 -2.70
CA LYS A 261 4.25 23.70 -2.41
C LYS A 261 4.43 22.50 -1.49
N LYS A 262 3.49 22.29 -0.55
CA LYS A 262 3.52 21.13 0.34
C LYS A 262 3.28 19.83 -0.43
N VAL A 263 2.27 19.77 -1.30
CA VAL A 263 1.98 18.58 -2.13
C VAL A 263 3.13 18.29 -3.09
N LEU A 264 3.69 19.31 -3.74
CA LEU A 264 4.90 19.14 -4.57
C LEU A 264 6.08 18.59 -3.78
N SER A 265 6.33 19.10 -2.58
CA SER A 265 7.41 18.57 -1.73
C SER A 265 7.22 17.11 -1.33
N LEU A 266 5.95 16.66 -1.19
CA LEU A 266 5.64 15.26 -0.91
C LEU A 266 5.84 14.41 -2.17
N GLU A 267 5.42 14.89 -3.33
CA GLU A 267 5.69 14.24 -4.61
C GLU A 267 7.19 14.09 -4.82
N ASP A 268 7.98 15.16 -4.70
CA ASP A 268 9.43 15.14 -4.89
C ASP A 268 10.11 14.13 -3.95
N LYS A 269 9.65 14.06 -2.70
CA LYS A 269 10.18 13.14 -1.69
C LYS A 269 9.81 11.68 -1.96
N TYR A 270 8.60 11.39 -2.45
CA TYR A 270 8.08 10.02 -2.51
C TYR A 270 7.93 9.44 -3.91
N CYS A 271 8.02 10.23 -4.98
CA CYS A 271 7.72 9.80 -6.35
C CYS A 271 8.57 8.60 -6.78
N SER A 272 9.89 8.66 -6.60
CA SER A 272 10.79 7.54 -6.91
C SER A 272 10.50 6.30 -6.06
N HIS A 273 10.18 6.49 -4.78
CA HIS A 273 9.85 5.40 -3.87
C HIS A 273 8.53 4.72 -4.21
N ILE A 274 7.52 5.48 -4.65
CA ILE A 274 6.26 4.92 -5.15
C ILE A 274 6.54 4.10 -6.40
N GLN A 275 7.28 4.64 -7.38
CA GLN A 275 7.63 3.90 -8.60
C GLN A 275 8.35 2.58 -8.33
N GLN A 276 9.33 2.59 -7.43
CA GLN A 276 10.02 1.37 -7.02
C GLN A 276 9.08 0.40 -6.31
N LEU A 277 8.19 0.91 -5.44
CA LEU A 277 7.19 0.10 -4.77
C LEU A 277 6.23 -0.59 -5.76
N GLU A 278 5.75 0.13 -6.78
CA GLU A 278 4.96 -0.47 -7.86
C GLU A 278 5.70 -1.64 -8.50
N HIS A 279 6.99 -1.43 -8.83
CA HIS A 279 7.79 -2.45 -9.50
C HIS A 279 8.01 -3.68 -8.62
N ARG A 280 8.30 -3.48 -7.32
CA ARG A 280 8.48 -4.57 -6.34
C ARG A 280 7.20 -5.38 -6.15
N VAL A 281 6.07 -4.72 -5.89
CA VAL A 281 4.77 -5.39 -5.68
C VAL A 281 4.40 -6.25 -6.89
N MET A 282 4.65 -5.75 -8.09
CA MET A 282 4.38 -6.51 -9.32
C MET A 282 5.27 -7.75 -9.47
N LYS A 283 6.54 -7.70 -9.03
CA LYS A 283 7.45 -8.85 -9.04
C LYS A 283 7.09 -9.89 -8.00
N GLU A 284 6.81 -9.44 -6.77
CA GLU A 284 6.37 -10.32 -5.68
C GLU A 284 5.08 -11.04 -6.05
N ALA A 285 4.13 -10.34 -6.65
CA ALA A 285 2.89 -10.95 -7.13
C ALA A 285 3.07 -11.90 -8.33
N GLN A 286 4.20 -11.83 -9.05
CA GLN A 286 4.61 -12.83 -10.05
C GLN A 286 5.36 -14.02 -9.41
N GLY A 287 5.52 -14.03 -8.09
CA GLY A 287 6.19 -15.08 -7.33
C GLY A 287 7.68 -14.82 -7.08
N ASP A 288 8.23 -13.69 -7.52
CA ASP A 288 9.63 -13.34 -7.25
C ASP A 288 9.76 -12.59 -5.91
N MET A 289 10.01 -13.37 -4.85
CA MET A 289 10.28 -12.85 -3.50
C MET A 289 11.78 -12.66 -3.22
N THR A 290 12.66 -12.90 -4.20
CA THR A 290 14.12 -12.87 -3.98
C THR A 290 14.65 -11.47 -3.77
N GLY A 291 13.94 -10.45 -4.27
CA GLY A 291 14.36 -9.06 -4.22
C GLY A 291 15.56 -8.73 -5.11
N ARG A 292 15.93 -9.59 -6.07
CA ARG A 292 17.04 -9.35 -7.01
C ARG A 292 16.86 -8.11 -7.87
N ILE A 293 15.62 -7.65 -8.01
CA ILE A 293 15.25 -6.37 -8.63
C ILE A 293 16.08 -5.19 -8.09
N TRP A 294 16.48 -5.22 -6.81
CA TRP A 294 17.32 -4.19 -6.21
C TRP A 294 18.69 -4.08 -6.87
N LEU A 295 19.24 -5.19 -7.35
CA LEU A 295 20.53 -5.20 -8.05
C LEU A 295 20.43 -4.65 -9.48
N GLN A 296 19.24 -4.34 -9.97
CA GLN A 296 19.02 -3.72 -11.28
C GLN A 296 18.78 -2.21 -11.16
N GLU A 297 18.58 -1.70 -9.95
CA GLU A 297 18.41 -0.27 -9.70
C GLU A 297 19.76 0.47 -9.89
N PRO A 298 19.85 1.49 -10.76
CA PRO A 298 21.13 2.14 -11.08
C PRO A 298 21.91 2.62 -9.85
N PHE A 299 21.23 3.25 -8.90
CA PHE A 299 21.86 3.78 -7.69
C PHE A 299 22.34 2.69 -6.72
N ILE A 300 21.81 1.47 -6.81
CA ILE A 300 22.27 0.31 -6.04
C ILE A 300 23.44 -0.37 -6.76
N MET A 301 23.36 -0.56 -8.08
CA MET A 301 24.44 -1.18 -8.88
C MET A 301 25.79 -0.50 -8.70
N GLU A 302 25.80 0.83 -8.54
CA GLU A 302 27.02 1.60 -8.30
C GLU A 302 27.66 1.32 -6.92
N ARG A 303 26.85 0.93 -5.93
CA ARG A 303 27.22 0.84 -4.51
C ARG A 303 27.36 -0.58 -4.00
N ILE A 304 26.60 -1.53 -4.55
CA ILE A 304 26.61 -2.94 -4.17
C ILE A 304 27.03 -3.77 -5.38
N LYS A 305 28.11 -4.53 -5.23
CA LYS A 305 28.69 -5.43 -6.24
C LYS A 305 28.57 -6.88 -5.78
N VAL A 306 27.34 -7.39 -5.83
CA VAL A 306 26.99 -8.75 -5.40
C VAL A 306 26.50 -9.56 -6.60
N PRO A 307 26.95 -10.82 -6.78
CA PRO A 307 26.37 -11.71 -7.78
C PRO A 307 24.88 -11.97 -7.50
N GLU A 308 24.01 -11.92 -8.51
CA GLU A 308 22.55 -12.10 -8.33
C GLU A 308 22.18 -13.40 -7.60
N LYS A 309 22.94 -14.48 -7.82
CA LYS A 309 22.75 -15.77 -7.16
C LYS A 309 22.93 -15.73 -5.63
N SER A 310 23.71 -14.76 -5.14
CA SER A 310 23.99 -14.55 -3.72
C SER A 310 23.01 -13.57 -3.07
N TRP A 311 22.01 -13.07 -3.79
CA TRP A 311 20.99 -12.16 -3.24
C TRP A 311 19.65 -12.89 -3.06
N ASN A 312 19.16 -12.95 -1.82
CA ASN A 312 17.92 -13.64 -1.49
C ASN A 312 17.20 -13.01 -0.28
N ASN A 313 16.05 -12.39 -0.50
CA ASN A 313 15.17 -11.88 0.56
C ASN A 313 14.03 -12.85 0.95
N ALA A 314 13.90 -13.98 0.26
CA ALA A 314 12.68 -14.81 0.33
C ALA A 314 12.65 -15.73 1.55
N ASN A 315 13.77 -16.38 1.84
CA ASN A 315 13.87 -17.41 2.87
C ASN A 315 15.33 -17.63 3.31
N ASN A 316 15.51 -18.51 4.32
CA ASN A 316 16.80 -18.99 4.74
C ASN A 316 16.93 -20.48 4.38
N PRO A 317 17.52 -20.82 3.22
CA PRO A 317 17.72 -22.22 2.85
C PRO A 317 18.81 -22.85 3.73
N TRP A 318 18.76 -24.16 3.90
CA TRP A 318 19.91 -24.90 4.45
C TRP A 318 21.12 -24.76 3.53
N LEU A 319 22.32 -24.78 4.10
CA LEU A 319 23.54 -24.83 3.27
C LEU A 319 23.64 -26.15 2.49
N SER A 320 23.19 -27.26 3.08
CA SER A 320 23.19 -28.56 2.44
C SER A 320 22.10 -29.48 3.00
N ASP A 321 21.61 -30.38 2.16
CA ASP A 321 20.66 -31.44 2.54
C ASP A 321 21.21 -32.33 3.66
N ALA A 322 22.54 -32.46 3.76
CA ALA A 322 23.20 -33.22 4.82
C ALA A 322 23.07 -32.55 6.19
N GLU A 323 23.24 -31.22 6.27
CA GLU A 323 23.02 -30.47 7.52
C GLU A 323 21.55 -30.48 7.93
N GLU A 324 20.63 -30.35 6.96
CA GLU A 324 19.19 -30.45 7.20
C GLU A 324 18.81 -31.84 7.75
N SER A 325 19.25 -32.91 7.10
CA SER A 325 18.96 -34.29 7.51
C SER A 325 19.55 -34.60 8.89
N LYS A 326 20.76 -34.09 9.16
CA LYS A 326 21.41 -34.22 10.47
C LYS A 326 20.58 -33.53 11.55
N TYR A 327 20.15 -32.29 11.30
CA TYR A 327 19.30 -31.54 12.24
C TYR A 327 17.98 -32.25 12.50
N GLN A 328 17.27 -32.69 11.46
CA GLN A 328 15.99 -33.42 11.58
C GLN A 328 16.14 -34.71 12.40
N SER A 329 17.27 -35.40 12.25
CA SER A 329 17.57 -36.63 13.00
C SER A 329 17.91 -36.36 14.47
N SER A 330 18.54 -35.22 14.78
CA SER A 330 19.00 -34.88 16.14
C SER A 330 17.98 -34.12 16.98
N ALA A 331 17.16 -33.27 16.35
CA ALA A 331 16.30 -32.31 17.06
C ALA A 331 14.87 -32.85 17.32
N GLY A 332 14.46 -33.94 16.68
CA GLY A 332 13.07 -34.39 16.69
C GLY A 332 12.14 -33.39 15.97
N ALA A 333 10.84 -33.40 16.29
CA ALA A 333 9.89 -32.41 15.75
C ALA A 333 10.28 -30.98 16.18
N PHE A 334 10.20 -30.01 15.27
CA PHE A 334 10.60 -28.63 15.53
C PHE A 334 9.85 -28.05 16.75
N GLN A 335 10.57 -27.69 17.81
CA GLN A 335 10.00 -27.00 18.97
C GLN A 335 10.40 -25.53 18.91
N ALA A 336 9.42 -24.64 18.71
CA ALA A 336 9.64 -23.21 18.84
C ALA A 336 9.99 -22.88 20.31
N PRO A 337 10.95 -21.97 20.58
CA PRO A 337 11.47 -21.76 21.93
C PRO A 337 10.44 -21.39 23.01
N ASP A 338 9.29 -20.83 22.65
CA ASP A 338 8.37 -20.24 23.63
C ASP A 338 6.87 -20.46 23.36
N GLY A 339 6.47 -21.53 22.67
CA GLY A 339 5.04 -21.80 22.43
C GLY A 339 4.32 -20.80 21.51
N ASN A 340 5.03 -19.81 20.95
CA ASN A 340 4.60 -19.04 19.79
C ASN A 340 4.76 -19.90 18.52
N GLN A 341 4.01 -21.00 18.49
CA GLN A 341 3.73 -21.69 17.24
C GLN A 341 2.73 -20.81 16.48
N ASN A 342 3.08 -20.53 15.22
CA ASN A 342 2.47 -19.52 14.36
C ASN A 342 2.97 -18.10 14.64
N GLY A 343 3.17 -17.34 13.56
CA GLY A 343 3.18 -15.88 13.58
C GLY A 343 1.86 -15.26 14.07
N GLN A 344 1.19 -15.85 15.06
CA GLN A 344 0.10 -15.30 15.84
C GLN A 344 0.62 -14.27 16.85
N ASN A 345 1.26 -13.22 16.35
CA ASN A 345 1.07 -11.93 16.96
C ASN A 345 -0.07 -11.27 16.20
N GLY A 346 -1.31 -11.47 16.66
CA GLY A 346 -2.54 -10.89 16.10
C GLY A 346 -2.60 -9.35 16.07
N GLN A 347 -1.46 -8.67 16.19
CA GLN A 347 -1.26 -7.23 16.09
C GLN A 347 -0.13 -6.82 15.14
N ASN A 348 0.75 -7.74 14.71
CA ASN A 348 1.96 -7.42 13.97
C ASN A 348 1.77 -7.75 12.49
N SER A 349 1.95 -6.74 11.64
CA SER A 349 1.72 -6.82 10.20
C SER A 349 3.02 -7.10 9.43
N ASP A 350 2.91 -7.75 8.28
CA ASP A 350 4.02 -7.82 7.32
C ASP A 350 4.19 -6.43 6.67
N GLN A 351 5.39 -5.87 6.80
CA GLN A 351 5.79 -4.58 6.27
C GLN A 351 7.01 -4.69 5.34
N SER A 352 7.40 -5.91 4.96
CA SER A 352 8.62 -6.17 4.19
C SER A 352 8.67 -5.43 2.84
N VAL A 353 7.54 -5.35 2.13
CA VAL A 353 7.43 -4.66 0.83
C VAL A 353 7.74 -3.15 0.91
N PHE A 354 7.59 -2.55 2.10
CA PHE A 354 7.86 -1.14 2.35
C PHE A 354 9.32 -0.87 2.77
N ILE A 355 10.14 -1.89 2.93
CA ILE A 355 11.57 -1.71 3.20
C ILE A 355 12.29 -1.36 1.91
N THR A 356 13.12 -0.32 1.96
CA THR A 356 13.83 0.23 0.81
C THR A 356 15.32 0.37 1.09
N LEU A 357 16.12 0.30 0.02
CA LEU A 357 17.51 0.75 0.01
C LEU A 357 17.58 2.17 -0.56
N ILE A 358 18.27 3.06 0.13
CA ILE A 358 18.50 4.45 -0.31
C ILE A 358 20.01 4.74 -0.26
N PRO A 359 20.56 5.50 -1.23
CA PRO A 359 21.92 6.02 -1.12
C PRO A 359 22.13 6.80 0.19
N ARG A 360 23.13 6.40 0.96
CA ARG A 360 23.61 7.19 2.11
C ARG A 360 24.59 8.27 1.63
N ASP A 361 25.52 7.85 0.79
CA ASP A 361 26.56 8.68 0.18
C ASP A 361 26.97 8.08 -1.18
N GLU A 362 28.11 8.48 -1.73
CA GLU A 362 28.62 7.97 -3.01
C GLU A 362 28.96 6.47 -2.98
N LYS A 363 29.19 5.89 -1.80
CA LYS A 363 29.73 4.53 -1.62
C LYS A 363 28.76 3.58 -0.91
N LEU A 364 27.91 4.11 -0.05
CA LEU A 364 27.08 3.31 0.86
C LEU A 364 25.59 3.50 0.60
N VAL A 365 24.84 2.45 0.94
CA VAL A 365 23.39 2.49 1.06
C VAL A 365 23.00 2.46 2.53
N TYR A 366 21.76 2.82 2.82
CA TYR A 366 21.13 2.46 4.09
C TYR A 366 19.73 1.89 3.86
N VAL A 367 19.28 1.12 4.85
CA VAL A 367 17.99 0.45 4.86
C VAL A 367 17.01 1.25 5.72
N CYS A 368 15.82 1.53 5.21
CA CYS A 368 14.76 2.20 5.97
C CYS A 368 13.37 1.79 5.44
N PRO A 369 12.30 1.97 6.23
CA PRO A 369 10.93 1.86 5.72
C PRO A 369 10.50 3.15 5.02
N ILE A 370 9.62 3.05 4.02
CA ILE A 370 8.97 4.23 3.40
C ILE A 370 7.62 4.59 4.05
N VAL A 371 7.14 3.75 4.97
CA VAL A 371 5.93 3.98 5.77
C VAL A 371 6.26 3.96 7.26
N THR A 372 5.36 4.46 8.10
CA THR A 372 5.46 4.25 9.55
C THR A 372 5.31 2.77 9.89
N ILE A 373 6.29 2.25 10.62
CA ILE A 373 6.33 0.88 11.14
C ILE A 373 5.96 0.91 12.62
N ARG A 374 5.17 -0.07 13.08
CA ARG A 374 4.82 -0.24 14.50
C ARG A 374 5.74 -1.24 15.17
N LYS A 375 5.86 -1.12 16.50
CA LYS A 375 6.56 -2.11 17.32
C LYS A 375 6.00 -3.51 17.05
N GLY A 376 6.89 -4.48 16.81
CA GLY A 376 6.55 -5.88 16.57
C GLY A 376 6.34 -6.25 15.11
N ASP A 377 6.11 -5.28 14.22
CA ASP A 377 5.93 -5.52 12.77
C ASP A 377 7.12 -6.31 12.20
N TYR A 378 6.80 -7.19 11.25
CA TYR A 378 7.77 -7.98 10.50
C TYR A 378 8.27 -7.18 9.31
N LEU A 379 9.59 -7.06 9.17
CA LEU A 379 10.23 -6.22 8.14
C LEU A 379 10.87 -7.02 7.01
N GLY A 380 10.93 -8.34 7.11
CA GLY A 380 11.53 -9.22 6.11
C GLY A 380 12.53 -10.22 6.70
N VAL A 381 13.16 -10.97 5.81
CA VAL A 381 14.15 -12.00 6.15
C VAL A 381 15.55 -11.40 6.22
N PHE A 382 16.29 -11.70 7.29
CA PHE A 382 17.73 -11.50 7.30
C PHE A 382 18.39 -12.66 6.57
N SER A 383 19.01 -12.38 5.43
CA SER A 383 19.45 -13.39 4.47
C SER A 383 20.67 -14.16 4.95
N GLY A 384 20.73 -15.44 4.59
CA GLY A 384 21.81 -16.37 4.91
C GLY A 384 21.36 -17.81 4.78
N ASN A 385 22.32 -18.74 4.91
CA ASN A 385 22.09 -20.17 4.92
C ASN A 385 21.99 -20.69 6.35
N ILE A 386 21.03 -21.57 6.61
CA ILE A 386 20.94 -22.28 7.88
C ILE A 386 22.04 -23.34 7.94
N ARG A 387 22.75 -23.40 9.07
CA ARG A 387 23.84 -24.32 9.38
C ARG A 387 23.51 -25.17 10.59
N TYR A 388 23.96 -26.42 10.58
CA TYR A 388 23.93 -27.31 11.75
C TYR A 388 25.31 -27.91 12.04
N SER A 389 26.18 -27.08 12.61
CA SER A 389 27.60 -27.37 12.82
C SER A 389 28.17 -26.54 13.99
N ASP A 390 29.17 -27.09 14.65
CA ASP A 390 29.98 -26.44 15.69
C ASP A 390 30.98 -25.40 15.15
N ALA A 391 31.16 -25.29 13.84
CA ALA A 391 32.06 -24.36 13.17
C ALA A 391 31.45 -22.95 13.00
N PHE A 392 30.97 -22.36 14.09
CA PHE A 392 30.31 -21.04 14.09
C PHE A 392 31.26 -19.91 13.68
N ASP A 393 30.90 -19.14 12.64
CA ASP A 393 31.63 -17.93 12.22
C ASP A 393 31.17 -16.71 13.03
N LYS A 394 32.02 -16.17 13.90
CA LYS A 394 31.70 -14.97 14.69
C LYS A 394 31.51 -13.69 13.87
N LYS A 395 32.09 -13.62 12.67
CA LYS A 395 31.98 -12.45 11.77
C LYS A 395 30.67 -12.46 11.00
N ARG A 396 30.21 -13.64 10.57
CA ARG A 396 29.06 -13.82 9.66
C ARG A 396 27.98 -14.78 10.13
N GLY A 397 28.02 -15.12 11.41
CA GLY A 397 27.06 -15.97 12.08
C GLY A 397 26.01 -15.17 12.85
N VAL A 398 24.79 -15.69 12.87
CA VAL A 398 23.74 -15.33 13.83
C VAL A 398 23.39 -16.59 14.61
N CYS A 399 23.57 -16.58 15.93
CA CYS A 399 23.29 -17.74 16.77
C CYS A 399 21.80 -18.10 16.70
N GLY A 400 21.50 -19.39 16.54
CA GLY A 400 20.15 -19.92 16.58
C GLY A 400 19.71 -20.41 17.96
N PRO A 401 18.52 -21.01 18.04
CA PRO A 401 17.94 -21.52 19.28
C PRO A 401 18.74 -22.63 19.97
N THR A 402 19.58 -23.36 19.24
CA THR A 402 20.41 -24.44 19.78
C THR A 402 21.89 -24.19 19.45
N LYS A 403 22.78 -24.80 20.22
CA LYS A 403 24.23 -24.55 20.17
C LYS A 403 24.85 -24.67 18.78
N ASP A 404 24.37 -25.63 17.98
CA ASP A 404 24.95 -25.94 16.68
C ASP A 404 24.10 -25.40 15.52
N LEU A 405 22.93 -24.81 15.80
CA LEU A 405 22.06 -24.19 14.80
C LEU A 405 22.38 -22.70 14.70
N TRP A 406 22.73 -22.23 13.51
CA TRP A 406 23.04 -20.83 13.28
C TRP A 406 22.82 -20.44 11.82
N LEU A 407 22.75 -19.14 11.56
CA LEU A 407 22.62 -18.59 10.22
C LEU A 407 23.97 -18.05 9.75
N ASP A 408 24.44 -18.53 8.60
CA ASP A 408 25.64 -18.09 7.90
C ASP A 408 25.27 -17.15 6.76
N TYR A 409 25.63 -15.87 6.85
CA TYR A 409 25.42 -14.91 5.76
C TYR A 409 26.70 -14.63 4.94
N GLY A 410 27.69 -15.53 4.98
CA GLY A 410 28.91 -15.43 4.20
C GLY A 410 28.74 -15.66 2.70
N GLN A 411 27.77 -16.48 2.27
CA GLN A 411 27.55 -16.81 0.86
C GLN A 411 26.32 -16.14 0.25
N VAL A 412 25.36 -15.76 1.11
CA VAL A 412 24.07 -15.19 0.74
C VAL A 412 23.81 -13.93 1.56
N THR A 413 23.33 -12.89 0.88
CA THR A 413 23.00 -11.58 1.45
C THR A 413 21.67 -11.09 0.87
N GLY A 414 21.24 -9.91 1.29
CA GLY A 414 19.99 -9.30 0.87
C GLY A 414 19.85 -7.88 1.39
N VAL A 415 18.64 -7.33 1.25
CA VAL A 415 18.34 -5.94 1.65
C VAL A 415 18.65 -5.72 3.13
N LEU A 416 18.17 -6.61 3.99
CA LEU A 416 18.27 -6.45 5.44
C LEU A 416 19.68 -6.73 5.99
N ASN A 417 20.55 -7.39 5.22
CA ASN A 417 21.96 -7.53 5.57
C ASN A 417 22.71 -6.18 5.48
N GLN A 418 22.15 -5.20 4.75
CA GLN A 418 22.71 -3.85 4.61
C GLN A 418 22.33 -2.88 5.74
N MET A 419 21.58 -3.34 6.75
CA MET A 419 21.21 -2.52 7.90
C MET A 419 22.47 -2.03 8.64
N LYS A 420 22.36 -0.84 9.25
CA LYS A 420 23.41 -0.37 10.14
C LYS A 420 23.51 -1.29 11.34
N VAL A 421 24.74 -1.49 11.80
CA VAL A 421 25.03 -2.32 12.97
C VAL A 421 25.54 -1.44 14.10
N SER A 422 24.91 -1.53 15.27
CA SER A 422 25.40 -0.94 16.52
C SER A 422 26.20 -1.97 17.33
N PRO A 423 27.04 -1.52 18.28
CA PRO A 423 27.57 -2.40 19.31
C PRO A 423 26.44 -3.13 20.07
N PRO A 424 26.75 -4.23 20.77
CA PRO A 424 25.79 -4.89 21.66
C PRO A 424 25.17 -3.91 22.66
N TYR A 425 23.85 -3.98 22.88
CA TYR A 425 23.07 -3.07 23.77
C TYR A 425 23.12 -1.60 23.33
N GLY A 426 23.09 -1.36 22.02
CA GLY A 426 23.24 -0.05 21.41
C GLY A 426 21.91 0.69 21.22
N THR A 427 21.85 1.50 20.15
CA THR A 427 20.66 2.27 19.76
C THR A 427 19.80 1.50 18.75
N GLU A 428 19.69 0.18 18.87
CA GLU A 428 18.93 -0.63 17.93
C GLU A 428 17.45 -0.26 17.91
N ASN A 429 16.85 -0.28 16.72
CA ASN A 429 15.41 -0.14 16.54
C ASN A 429 14.77 -1.39 15.92
N VAL A 430 15.59 -2.39 15.58
CA VAL A 430 15.16 -3.71 15.12
C VAL A 430 15.96 -4.82 15.81
N ARG A 431 15.39 -6.03 15.84
CA ARG A 431 16.07 -7.25 16.28
C ARG A 431 15.97 -8.35 15.24
N LEU A 432 16.91 -9.28 15.30
CA LEU A 432 16.83 -10.56 14.59
C LEU A 432 16.11 -11.56 15.49
N GLU A 433 15.16 -12.31 14.93
CA GLU A 433 14.34 -13.28 15.66
C GLU A 433 14.24 -14.57 14.86
N TRP A 434 14.56 -15.69 15.51
CA TRP A 434 14.42 -17.02 14.91
C TRP A 434 12.98 -17.48 15.00
N GLU A 435 12.40 -17.82 13.86
CA GLU A 435 11.02 -18.21 13.73
C GLU A 435 10.92 -19.52 12.97
N LEU A 436 10.04 -20.38 13.46
CA LEU A 436 9.61 -21.54 12.71
C LEU A 436 8.40 -21.15 11.87
N ILE A 437 8.50 -21.35 10.56
CA ILE A 437 7.44 -21.06 9.61
C ILE A 437 6.99 -22.32 8.89
N ASP A 438 5.73 -22.35 8.55
CA ASP A 438 5.12 -23.37 7.72
C ASP A 438 5.18 -22.93 6.26
N ILE A 439 5.97 -23.65 5.45
CA ILE A 439 6.05 -23.44 4.01
C ILE A 439 5.15 -24.46 3.33
N SER A 440 4.10 -23.97 2.67
CA SER A 440 3.22 -24.80 1.85
C SER A 440 3.82 -24.96 0.45
N LEU A 441 4.26 -26.18 0.12
CA LEU A 441 4.68 -26.57 -1.24
C LEU A 441 3.67 -27.59 -1.78
N GLY A 442 2.68 -27.10 -2.54
CA GLY A 442 1.59 -27.93 -3.04
C GLY A 442 0.64 -28.35 -1.91
N MET A 443 0.41 -29.66 -1.76
CA MET A 443 -0.45 -30.23 -0.69
C MET A 443 0.31 -30.53 0.60
N GLN A 444 1.63 -30.34 0.64
CA GLN A 444 2.47 -30.64 1.80
C GLN A 444 2.91 -29.36 2.50
N CYS A 445 2.82 -29.36 3.83
CA CYS A 445 3.33 -28.31 4.70
C CYS A 445 4.68 -28.78 5.27
N HIS A 446 5.73 -28.00 5.02
CA HIS A 446 7.08 -28.25 5.53
C HIS A 446 7.46 -27.15 6.51
N GLN A 447 7.97 -27.51 7.67
CA GLN A 447 8.49 -26.56 8.65
C GLN A 447 9.89 -26.11 8.24
N ALA A 448 10.13 -24.80 8.29
CA ALA A 448 11.40 -24.20 7.96
C ALA A 448 11.80 -23.12 8.97
N TRP A 449 13.10 -22.97 9.19
CA TRP A 449 13.63 -21.86 9.97
C TRP A 449 13.71 -20.59 9.13
N ARG A 450 13.38 -19.46 9.77
CA ARG A 450 13.57 -18.12 9.25
C ARG A 450 14.21 -17.24 10.31
N VAL A 451 15.15 -16.40 9.92
CA VAL A 451 15.62 -15.28 10.74
C VAL A 451 14.88 -14.02 10.30
N ALA A 452 13.86 -13.65 11.06
CA ALA A 452 13.02 -12.50 10.83
C ALA A 452 13.65 -11.22 11.39
N VAL A 453 13.47 -10.10 10.70
CA VAL A 453 13.75 -8.77 11.26
C VAL A 453 12.46 -8.18 11.81
N ARG A 454 12.46 -7.83 13.10
CA ARG A 454 11.30 -7.24 13.78
C ARG A 454 11.59 -5.87 14.38
N ALA A 455 10.61 -4.99 14.31
CA ALA A 455 10.69 -3.65 14.89
C ALA A 455 10.61 -3.69 16.44
N LEU A 456 11.54 -3.03 17.12
CA LEU A 456 11.56 -2.91 18.59
C LEU A 456 10.71 -1.75 19.12
N ARG A 457 10.44 -0.77 18.25
CA ARG A 457 9.63 0.43 18.53
C ARG A 457 8.98 0.93 17.24
N THR A 458 8.20 1.99 17.34
CA THR A 458 7.76 2.73 16.15
C THR A 458 8.97 3.30 15.41
N ILE A 459 9.02 3.08 14.09
CA ILE A 459 10.07 3.57 13.19
C ILE A 459 9.40 4.48 12.16
N LYS A 460 9.88 5.72 12.04
CA LYS A 460 9.31 6.70 11.11
C LYS A 460 9.72 6.41 9.67
N PRO A 461 8.97 6.89 8.65
CA PRO A 461 9.42 6.84 7.27
C PRO A 461 10.83 7.42 7.11
N PHE A 462 11.68 6.74 6.36
CA PHE A 462 13.08 7.06 6.07
C PHE A 462 14.03 7.04 7.28
N GLU A 463 13.56 6.61 8.44
CA GLU A 463 14.42 6.37 9.58
C GLU A 463 15.24 5.10 9.36
N GLU A 464 16.56 5.19 9.51
CA GLU A 464 17.47 4.08 9.28
C GLU A 464 17.21 2.90 10.23
N LEU A 465 17.20 1.68 9.68
CA LEU A 465 17.16 0.45 10.46
C LEU A 465 18.54 0.13 11.04
N ILE A 466 18.57 -0.09 12.35
CA ILE A 466 19.76 -0.34 13.14
C ILE A 466 19.53 -1.62 13.96
N ARG A 467 20.35 -2.63 13.71
CA ARG A 467 20.40 -3.86 14.52
C ARG A 467 21.63 -3.87 15.42
N ALA A 468 21.56 -4.59 16.54
CA ALA A 468 22.74 -4.89 17.34
C ALA A 468 23.63 -5.93 16.64
N ALA A 469 24.95 -5.81 16.84
CA ALA A 469 25.88 -6.90 16.57
C ALA A 469 25.77 -7.96 17.67
N HIS A 470 25.86 -9.24 17.30
CA HIS A 470 26.02 -10.33 18.28
C HIS A 470 27.46 -10.43 18.81
N HIS A 471 28.44 -10.10 17.97
CA HIS A 471 29.87 -10.13 18.31
C HIS A 471 30.58 -8.85 17.85
N GLU A 472 31.65 -8.49 18.54
CA GLU A 472 32.48 -7.34 18.18
C GLU A 472 33.08 -7.50 16.77
N ASP A 473 33.51 -8.71 16.40
CA ASP A 473 34.01 -9.02 15.06
C ASP A 473 33.00 -8.71 13.95
N GLN A 474 31.71 -8.99 14.20
CA GLN A 474 30.63 -8.65 13.30
C GLN A 474 30.44 -7.12 13.21
N TYR A 475 30.51 -6.41 14.35
CA TYR A 475 30.44 -4.95 14.35
C TYR A 475 31.56 -4.34 13.51
N LEU A 476 32.80 -4.81 13.69
CA LEU A 476 33.96 -4.33 12.93
C LEU A 476 33.81 -4.62 11.42
N LEU A 477 33.36 -5.83 11.04
CA LEU A 477 33.09 -6.19 9.64
C LEU A 477 32.12 -5.20 8.98
N HIS A 478 31.03 -4.85 9.68
CA HIS A 478 29.97 -3.99 9.16
C HIS A 478 30.33 -2.49 9.10
N ARG A 479 31.45 -2.08 9.72
CA ARG A 479 31.96 -0.70 9.60
C ARG A 479 32.76 -0.45 8.35
N GLU A 480 33.30 -1.51 7.74
CA GLU A 480 34.19 -1.40 6.58
C GLU A 480 33.39 -1.20 5.27
N PRO A 481 33.56 -0.08 4.56
CA PRO A 481 32.79 0.21 3.34
C PRO A 481 33.00 -0.81 2.22
N THR A 482 34.19 -1.41 2.13
CA THR A 482 34.50 -2.45 1.14
C THR A 482 33.65 -3.69 1.37
N ASN A 483 33.40 -4.07 2.63
CA ASN A 483 32.53 -5.19 2.94
C ASN A 483 31.08 -4.89 2.58
N ALA A 484 30.59 -3.68 2.89
CA ALA A 484 29.24 -3.25 2.49
C ALA A 484 29.05 -3.31 0.97
N LYS A 485 30.05 -2.85 0.21
CA LYS A 485 30.06 -2.94 -1.25
C LYS A 485 29.96 -4.38 -1.77
N ASN A 486 30.59 -5.34 -1.08
CA ASN A 486 30.53 -6.76 -1.44
C ASN A 486 29.34 -7.49 -0.77
N GLY A 487 28.39 -6.76 -0.18
CA GLY A 487 27.23 -7.32 0.49
C GLY A 487 27.56 -8.13 1.75
N PHE A 488 28.71 -7.86 2.37
CA PHE A 488 29.27 -8.56 3.53
C PHE A 488 29.58 -10.04 3.32
N LEU A 489 29.65 -10.48 2.05
CA LEU A 489 30.03 -11.85 1.70
C LEU A 489 31.47 -12.17 2.14
N SER A 490 31.79 -13.45 2.29
CA SER A 490 33.17 -13.91 2.41
C SER A 490 33.88 -13.77 1.06
N GLU A 491 35.15 -13.40 1.08
CA GLU A 491 36.01 -13.60 -0.09
C GLU A 491 36.06 -15.11 -0.36
N GLY A 492 35.68 -15.50 -1.59
CA GLY A 492 35.60 -16.90 -2.00
C GLY A 492 36.96 -17.52 -2.25
#